data_AF-F2U8C0-F1
#
_entry.id   AF-F2U8C0-F1
#
_cell.length_a   1.000
_cell.length_b   1.000
_cell.length_c   1.000
_cell.angle_alpha   90.00
_cell.angle_beta   90.00
_cell.angle_gamma   90.00
#
_symmetry.space_group_name_H-M   'P 1'
#
loop_
_entity.id
_entity.type
_entity.pdbx_description
1 polymer ?
#
loop_
_entity_poly.entity_id
_entity_poly.type
_entity_poly.pdbx_seq_one_letter_code
_entity_poly.pdbx_strand_id
1 'polypeptide(L)'
;MPRQDALAFALVGSTDTFQVNVIPVIAKADTLSKPELKKLKEQIKADIAKHKIKVFTPAIDEDDSDAVSFTYLLLDALPFALVGSTDTFQAGGRSIRGRQYPWGIIEVDNSDHCDYNLLKDMLVRWVYCL
;
A
#
# COMPACT_ATOMS: atom_id res chain seq x y z
N MET A 1 29.07 -6.25 -0.02
CA MET A 1 27.75 -6.88 -0.29
C MET A 1 26.67 -5.86 0.07
N PRO A 2 26.08 -5.13 -0.90
CA PRO A 2 24.99 -4.22 -0.61
C PRO A 2 23.66 -4.97 -0.67
N ARG A 3 22.82 -4.76 0.35
CA ARG A 3 21.48 -5.31 0.50
C ARG A 3 20.56 -4.76 -0.58
N GLN A 4 19.94 -5.65 -1.36
CA GLN A 4 18.87 -5.35 -2.29
C GLN A 4 17.55 -5.57 -1.56
N ASP A 5 17.02 -4.49 -0.97
CA ASP A 5 15.71 -4.48 -0.34
C ASP A 5 14.79 -3.70 -1.27
N ALA A 6 13.75 -4.38 -1.76
CA ALA A 6 12.93 -4.02 -2.90
C ALA A 6 12.25 -2.64 -2.82
N LEU A 7 12.43 -1.82 -3.86
CA LEU A 7 11.55 -0.72 -4.21
C LEU A 7 10.76 -1.14 -5.45
N ALA A 8 9.47 -1.42 -5.29
CA ALA A 8 8.57 -1.69 -6.40
C ALA A 8 8.21 -0.36 -7.09
N PHE A 9 8.72 -0.16 -8.31
CA PHE A 9 8.36 0.95 -9.20
C PHE A 9 7.26 0.48 -10.16
N ALA A 10 6.11 1.16 -10.19
CA ALA A 10 5.12 1.03 -11.26
C ALA A 10 5.16 2.31 -12.10
N LEU A 11 5.53 2.17 -13.38
CA LEU A 11 5.69 3.26 -14.33
C LEU A 11 4.42 3.38 -15.17
N VAL A 12 3.73 4.53 -15.11
CA VAL A 12 2.79 4.98 -16.14
C VAL A 12 3.18 6.42 -16.48
N GLY A 13 3.59 6.66 -17.73
CA GLY A 13 4.15 7.93 -18.19
C GLY A 13 3.24 8.65 -19.19
N SER A 14 3.28 9.99 -19.16
CA SER A 14 2.74 10.89 -20.18
C SER A 14 3.89 11.71 -20.77
N THR A 15 3.89 11.88 -22.08
CA THR A 15 5.00 12.43 -22.89
C THR A 15 5.15 13.94 -22.74
N ASP A 16 6.18 14.38 -21.99
CA ASP A 16 7.13 15.46 -22.34
C ASP A 16 8.18 15.74 -21.25
N THR A 17 8.13 15.01 -20.14
CA THR A 17 9.27 14.72 -19.25
C THR A 17 9.05 13.30 -18.72
N PHE A 18 10.09 12.53 -18.41
CA PHE A 18 9.96 11.17 -17.82
C PHE A 18 9.40 11.22 -16.37
N GLN A 19 8.28 11.92 -16.15
CA GLN A 19 7.60 12.00 -14.87
C GLN A 19 6.67 10.79 -14.73
N VAL A 20 6.77 10.17 -13.57
CA VAL A 20 6.05 8.96 -13.22
C VAL A 20 5.38 9.16 -11.88
N ASN A 21 4.24 8.50 -11.69
CA ASN A 21 3.52 8.52 -10.44
C ASN A 21 4.21 7.59 -9.43
N VAL A 22 4.57 8.11 -8.26
CA VAL A 22 5.23 7.33 -7.21
C VAL A 22 4.24 7.05 -6.08
N ILE A 23 4.07 5.77 -5.75
CA ILE A 23 3.25 5.30 -4.64
C ILE A 23 4.17 4.72 -3.56
N PRO A 24 4.25 5.32 -2.37
CA PRO A 24 5.13 4.82 -1.32
C PRO A 24 4.51 3.60 -0.62
N VAL A 25 5.30 2.54 -0.49
CA VAL A 25 4.90 1.25 0.10
C VAL A 25 5.94 0.80 1.12
N ILE A 26 5.47 0.32 2.26
CA ILE A 26 6.26 -0.42 3.25
C ILE A 26 6.07 -1.91 2.96
N ALA A 27 7.13 -2.54 2.46
CA ALA A 27 7.14 -3.98 2.19
C ALA A 27 7.32 -4.79 3.49
N LYS A 28 6.84 -6.05 3.47
CA LYS A 28 6.97 -7.00 4.60
C LYS A 28 6.52 -6.40 5.94
N ALA A 29 5.36 -5.74 5.93
CA ALA A 29 4.82 -5.09 7.13
C ALA A 29 4.59 -6.06 8.30
N ASP A 30 4.49 -7.36 8.02
CA ASP A 30 4.41 -8.43 9.01
C ASP A 30 5.66 -8.56 9.91
N THR A 31 6.77 -7.95 9.51
CA THR A 31 8.01 -7.91 10.32
C THR A 31 8.02 -6.80 11.37
N LEU A 32 7.06 -5.87 11.30
CA LEU A 32 6.96 -4.71 12.18
C LEU A 32 5.76 -4.85 13.12
N SER A 33 5.94 -4.44 14.37
CA SER A 33 4.80 -4.30 15.28
C SER A 33 3.96 -3.07 14.92
N LYS A 34 2.68 -3.04 15.31
CA LYS A 34 1.78 -1.89 15.11
C LYS A 34 2.38 -0.53 15.53
N PRO A 35 3.03 -0.38 16.71
CA PRO A 35 3.64 0.90 17.09
C PRO A 35 4.87 1.26 16.25
N GLU A 36 5.70 0.29 15.88
CA GLU A 36 6.87 0.52 15.01
C GLU A 36 6.43 0.94 13.60
N LEU A 37 5.39 0.29 13.08
CA LEU A 37 4.81 0.63 11.79
C LEU A 37 4.29 2.07 11.79
N LYS A 38 3.57 2.49 12.84
CA LYS A 38 3.09 3.86 12.97
C LYS A 38 4.24 4.87 12.98
N LYS A 39 5.28 4.60 13.77
CA LYS A 39 6.48 5.45 13.83
C LYS A 39 7.17 5.53 12.46
N LEU A 40 7.29 4.42 11.75
CA LEU A 40 7.89 4.38 10.42
C LEU A 40 7.03 5.15 9.40
N LYS A 41 5.71 5.03 9.45
CA LYS A 41 4.80 5.82 8.60
C LYS A 41 5.00 7.33 8.83
N GLU A 42 5.08 7.77 10.08
CA GLU A 42 5.33 9.18 10.43
C GLU A 42 6.69 9.67 9.93
N GLN A 43 7.75 8.85 10.07
CA GLN A 43 9.08 9.19 9.58
C GLN A 43 9.11 9.33 8.05
N ILE A 44 8.51 8.38 7.32
CA ILE A 44 8.45 8.42 5.85
C ILE A 44 7.65 9.64 5.39
N LYS A 45 6.52 9.96 6.04
CA LYS A 45 5.74 11.19 5.74
C LYS A 45 6.58 12.45 5.93
N ALA A 46 7.34 12.53 7.02
CA ALA A 46 8.23 13.67 7.29
C ALA A 46 9.35 13.78 6.25
N ASP A 47 9.96 12.67 5.85
CA ASP A 47 11.03 12.65 4.85
C ASP A 47 10.53 13.01 3.46
N ILE A 48 9.35 12.54 3.06
CA ILE A 48 8.71 12.91 1.78
C ILE A 48 8.48 14.43 1.73
N ALA A 49 7.94 15.01 2.81
CA ALA A 49 7.69 16.44 2.91
C ALA A 49 9.00 17.25 2.90
N LYS A 50 10.01 16.81 3.64
CA LYS A 50 11.34 17.45 3.71
C LYS A 50 12.04 17.49 2.36
N HIS A 51 11.99 16.41 1.59
CA HIS A 51 12.64 16.30 0.29
C HIS A 51 11.74 16.76 -0.88
N LYS A 52 10.51 17.22 -0.59
CA LYS A 52 9.52 17.68 -1.58
C LYS A 52 9.27 16.65 -2.69
N ILE A 53 9.22 15.37 -2.30
CA ILE A 53 8.94 14.28 -3.23
C ILE A 53 7.46 14.32 -3.59
N LYS A 54 7.16 14.43 -4.89
CA LYS A 54 5.78 14.38 -5.40
C LYS A 54 5.33 12.92 -5.40
N VAL A 55 4.43 12.58 -4.48
CA VAL A 55 3.74 11.29 -4.47
C VAL A 55 2.42 11.41 -5.23
N PHE A 56 1.91 10.29 -5.73
CA PHE A 56 0.60 10.25 -6.34
C PHE A 56 -0.47 10.60 -5.29
N THR A 57 -1.24 11.64 -5.57
CA THR A 57 -2.46 12.00 -4.85
C THR A 57 -3.61 11.98 -5.84
N PRO A 58 -4.61 11.12 -5.65
CA PRO A 58 -5.76 11.07 -6.55
C PRO A 58 -6.54 12.40 -6.49
N ALA A 59 -7.14 12.79 -7.62
CA ALA A 59 -8.06 13.91 -7.65
C ALA A 59 -9.30 13.57 -6.82
N ILE A 60 -9.71 14.51 -5.97
CA ILE A 60 -10.94 14.39 -5.20
C ILE A 60 -12.07 14.81 -6.13
N ASP A 61 -12.98 13.88 -6.42
CA ASP A 61 -14.22 14.17 -7.12
C ASP A 61 -15.25 14.63 -6.08
N GLU A 62 -15.48 15.94 -5.98
CA GLU A 62 -16.33 16.55 -4.95
C GLU A 62 -17.82 16.21 -5.11
N ASP A 63 -18.23 15.73 -6.30
CA ASP A 63 -19.63 15.43 -6.62
C ASP A 63 -20.06 14.02 -6.14
N ASP A 64 -19.10 13.15 -5.78
CA ASP A 64 -19.34 11.79 -5.26
C ASP A 64 -18.84 11.67 -3.81
N SER A 65 -19.77 11.74 -2.84
CA SER A 65 -19.45 11.65 -1.41
C SER A 65 -18.71 10.36 -1.01
N ASP A 66 -18.96 9.26 -1.71
CA ASP A 66 -18.30 7.98 -1.45
C ASP A 66 -16.88 7.99 -2.00
N ALA A 67 -16.66 8.60 -3.17
CA ALA A 67 -15.33 8.84 -3.73
C ALA A 67 -14.47 9.74 -2.83
N VAL A 68 -15.07 10.81 -2.30
CA VAL A 68 -14.40 11.74 -1.36
C VAL A 68 -13.94 10.97 -0.12
N SER A 69 -14.85 10.22 0.51
CA SER A 69 -14.57 9.47 1.74
C SER A 69 -13.47 8.42 1.53
N PHE A 70 -13.53 7.69 0.42
CA PHE A 70 -12.51 6.71 0.04
C PHE A 70 -11.15 7.36 -0.19
N THR A 71 -11.12 8.54 -0.84
CA THR A 71 -9.89 9.29 -1.09
C THR A 71 -9.20 9.71 0.21
N TYR A 72 -9.96 10.21 1.20
CA TYR A 72 -9.40 10.54 2.51
C TYR A 72 -8.84 9.32 3.24
N LEU A 73 -9.54 8.19 3.21
CA LEU A 73 -9.06 6.93 3.80
C LEU A 73 -7.72 6.51 3.19
N LEU A 74 -7.59 6.67 1.87
CA LEU A 74 -6.38 6.36 1.13
C LEU A 74 -5.21 7.26 1.51
N LEU A 75 -5.45 8.56 1.59
CA LEU A 75 -4.44 9.54 1.97
C LEU A 75 -3.93 9.33 3.40
N ASP A 76 -4.81 8.91 4.31
CA ASP A 76 -4.41 8.58 5.68
C ASP A 76 -3.55 7.31 5.74
N ALA A 77 -3.91 6.30 4.94
CA ALA A 77 -3.23 5.01 4.88
C ALA A 77 -1.79 5.07 4.31
N LEU A 78 -1.46 6.10 3.52
CA LEU A 78 -0.11 6.29 2.97
C LEU A 78 0.95 6.44 4.07
N PRO A 79 2.17 5.89 3.91
CA PRO A 79 2.54 4.86 2.94
C PRO A 79 1.90 3.50 3.27
N PHE A 80 1.49 2.75 2.23
CA PHE A 80 0.76 1.48 2.41
C PHE A 80 1.64 0.40 3.04
N ALA A 81 1.13 -0.26 4.07
CA ALA A 81 1.83 -1.36 4.72
C ALA A 81 1.35 -2.70 4.13
N LEU A 82 2.20 -3.37 3.36
CA LEU A 82 1.82 -4.56 2.61
C LEU A 82 2.51 -5.83 3.10
N VAL A 83 1.77 -6.93 3.03
CA VAL A 83 2.28 -8.29 3.16
C VAL A 83 1.99 -9.01 1.85
N GLY A 84 3.03 -9.49 1.17
CA GLY A 84 2.89 -10.28 -0.04
C GLY A 84 2.92 -11.77 0.28
N SER A 85 2.02 -12.55 -0.32
CA SER A 85 2.11 -14.01 -0.33
C SER A 85 1.50 -14.58 -1.61
N THR A 86 2.12 -15.64 -2.14
CA THR A 86 1.54 -16.50 -3.18
C THR A 86 0.86 -17.74 -2.60
N ASP A 87 1.08 -18.02 -1.31
CA ASP A 87 0.64 -19.25 -0.69
C ASP A 87 -0.81 -19.15 -0.19
N THR A 88 -1.56 -20.22 -0.42
CA THR A 88 -2.95 -20.37 0.03
C THR A 88 -3.08 -21.44 1.09
N PHE A 89 -3.81 -21.14 2.16
CA PHE A 89 -4.10 -22.06 3.26
C PHE A 89 -5.60 -22.30 3.38
N GLN A 90 -6.00 -23.48 3.86
CA GLN A 90 -7.41 -23.77 4.14
C GLN A 90 -7.70 -23.43 5.61
N ALA A 91 -8.58 -22.45 5.85
CA ALA A 91 -9.02 -22.07 7.20
C ALA A 91 -10.54 -21.91 7.21
N GLY A 92 -11.22 -22.66 8.09
CA GLY A 92 -12.68 -22.58 8.23
C GLY A 92 -13.45 -22.91 6.93
N GLY A 93 -12.91 -23.78 6.08
CA GLY A 93 -13.54 -24.17 4.81
C GLY A 93 -13.34 -23.20 3.65
N ARG A 94 -12.69 -22.04 3.86
CA ARG A 94 -12.27 -21.13 2.78
C ARG A 94 -10.77 -21.24 2.51
N SER A 95 -10.39 -20.97 1.27
CA SER A 95 -8.99 -20.74 0.91
C SER A 95 -8.63 -19.30 1.24
N ILE A 96 -7.63 -19.11 2.11
CA ILE A 96 -7.09 -17.81 2.51
C ILE A 96 -5.68 -17.63 1.96
N ARG A 97 -5.36 -16.46 1.40
CA ARG A 97 -3.99 -16.11 1.04
C ARG A 97 -3.28 -15.53 2.24
N GLY A 98 -2.11 -16.05 2.57
CA GLY A 98 -1.45 -15.66 3.81
C GLY A 98 -0.01 -16.11 3.93
N ARG A 99 0.63 -15.75 5.04
CA ARG A 99 1.94 -16.30 5.45
C ARG A 99 1.75 -17.06 6.75
N GLN A 100 2.23 -18.30 6.79
CA GLN A 100 2.17 -19.13 7.99
C GLN A 100 3.43 -18.98 8.83
N TYR A 101 3.23 -18.70 10.11
CA TYR A 101 4.25 -18.69 11.15
C TYR A 101 3.88 -19.68 12.26
N PRO A 102 4.83 -20.10 13.11
CA PRO A 102 4.53 -20.97 14.25
C PRO A 102 3.48 -20.41 15.22
N TRP A 103 3.33 -19.09 15.28
CA TRP A 103 2.36 -18.38 16.14
C TRP A 103 1.02 -18.08 15.47
N GLY A 104 0.87 -18.33 14.16
CA GLY A 104 -0.38 -18.04 13.46
C GLY A 104 -0.22 -17.78 11.97
N ILE A 105 -1.34 -17.52 11.30
CA ILE A 105 -1.39 -17.21 9.86
C ILE A 105 -1.74 -15.74 9.70
N ILE A 106 -0.93 -15.02 8.93
CA ILE A 106 -1.21 -13.64 8.55
C ILE A 106 -1.96 -13.67 7.23
N GLU A 107 -3.26 -13.40 7.28
CA GLU A 107 -4.11 -13.21 6.10
C GLU A 107 -3.74 -11.92 5.37
N VAL A 108 -3.44 -12.02 4.07
CA VAL A 108 -3.12 -10.86 3.19
C VAL A 108 -4.40 -10.09 2.83
N ASP A 109 -5.52 -10.80 2.69
CA ASP A 109 -6.80 -10.17 2.31
C ASP A 109 -7.54 -9.54 3.52
N ASN A 110 -6.93 -9.54 4.72
CA ASN A 110 -7.50 -8.94 5.93
C ASN A 110 -6.94 -7.52 6.17
N SER A 111 -7.83 -6.54 6.27
CA SER A 111 -7.50 -5.12 6.54
C SER A 111 -6.86 -4.89 7.91
N ASP A 112 -7.10 -5.76 8.88
CA ASP A 112 -6.47 -5.65 10.21
C ASP A 112 -4.99 -6.03 10.22
N HIS A 113 -4.56 -6.76 9.18
CA HIS A 113 -3.19 -7.25 9.02
C HIS A 113 -2.37 -6.42 8.04
N CYS A 114 -2.98 -5.97 6.93
CA CYS A 114 -2.28 -5.14 5.96
C CYS A 114 -3.21 -4.31 5.07
N ASP A 115 -2.64 -3.26 4.47
CA ASP A 115 -3.35 -2.31 3.61
C ASP A 115 -3.47 -2.83 2.16
N TYR A 116 -3.40 -4.15 1.94
CA TYR A 116 -3.38 -4.75 0.59
C TYR A 116 -4.68 -4.46 -0.19
N ASN A 117 -5.84 -4.59 0.46
CA ASN A 117 -7.12 -4.29 -0.19
C ASN A 117 -7.21 -2.82 -0.60
N LEU A 118 -6.77 -1.90 0.27
CA LEU A 118 -6.75 -0.47 -0.03
C LEU A 118 -5.89 -0.15 -1.27
N LEU A 119 -4.69 -0.74 -1.36
CA LEU A 119 -3.84 -0.56 -2.54
C LEU A 119 -4.47 -1.19 -3.80
N LYS A 120 -5.07 -2.37 -3.68
CA LYS A 120 -5.74 -3.02 -4.81
C LYS A 120 -6.89 -2.16 -5.33
N ASP A 121 -7.75 -1.67 -4.43
CA ASP A 121 -8.91 -0.86 -4.78
C ASP A 121 -8.49 0.47 -5.40
N MET A 122 -7.42 1.09 -4.86
CA MET A 122 -6.77 2.24 -5.47
C MET A 122 -6.35 1.97 -6.93
N LEU A 123 -5.60 0.89 -7.16
CA LEU A 123 -5.08 0.57 -8.48
C LEU A 123 -6.22 0.27 -9.47
N VAL A 124 -7.23 -0.49 -9.05
CA VAL A 124 -8.41 -0.79 -9.89
C VAL A 124 -9.16 0.49 -10.24
N ARG A 125 -9.38 1.39 -9.28
CA ARG A 125 -10.15 2.61 -9.49
C ARG A 125 -9.44 3.64 -10.38
N TRP A 126 -8.12 3.82 -10.22
CA TRP A 126 -7.39 4.89 -10.91
C TRP A 126 -6.49 4.43 -12.07
N VAL A 127 -6.08 3.17 -12.14
CA VAL A 127 -5.20 2.66 -13.21
C VAL A 127 -5.99 1.90 -14.29
N TYR A 128 -7.04 1.16 -13.90
CA TYR A 128 -7.82 0.32 -14.83
C TYR A 128 -9.11 0.99 -15.34
N CYS A 129 -9.44 2.19 -14.89
CA CYS A 129 -10.58 2.98 -15.39
C CYS A 129 -10.15 3.95 -16.51
N LEU A 130 -9.22 3.52 -17.37
CA LEU A 130 -8.76 4.19 -18.59
C LEU A 130 -9.20 3.39 -19.83
#